data_AF-A0A1J0R926-F1
#
_entry.id   AF-A0A1J0R926-F1
#
_cell.length_a   1.000
_cell.length_b   1.000
_cell.length_c   1.000
_cell.angle_alpha   90.00
_cell.angle_beta   90.00
_cell.angle_gamma   90.00
#
_symmetry.space_group_name_H-M   'P 1'
#
loop_
_entity.id
_entity.type
_entity.pdbx_description
1 polymer ?
#
loop_
_entity_poly.entity_id
_entity_poly.type
_entity_poly.pdbx_seq_one_letter_code
_entity_poly.pdbx_strand_id
1 'polypeptide(L)'
;VPTSSGQALALYDAAAPSENTYKIGTSSSDNRAKVCSQQGGAGSLKPGANLVLDALCLCTEEPSPDGSKGRVCSSYCAPSGSSEVQHNSDAQKYWSKLDEQCVKLIPTANFDTNGLEAAVDMLRLKLKHKDKTQTTHDNVLGSIDGAGTNGCTGNTAGTTGKCLSYKAGVTETGVDCIEWLKNLRAAVAAEDKRNVAAATTNKLEAQLTLINLTFVSLLHSTTQNIGLQAATEGEKITASRKVKQEEEAEKECNMIDKDTDCAANPKMQMG
;
A
#
# COMPACT_ATOMS: atom_id res chain seq x y z
N VAL A 1 -5.34 13.68 0.05
CA VAL A 1 -4.21 13.67 -0.91
C VAL A 1 -4.79 13.40 -2.28
N PRO A 2 -4.50 14.21 -3.33
CA PRO A 2 -4.97 13.89 -4.66
C PRO A 2 -4.39 12.55 -5.13
N THR A 3 -5.25 11.70 -5.67
CA THR A 3 -4.87 10.41 -6.27
C THR A 3 -3.83 10.64 -7.35
N SER A 4 -2.65 10.03 -7.21
CA SER A 4 -1.63 10.11 -8.27
C SER A 4 -2.15 9.47 -9.57
N SER A 5 -1.62 9.86 -10.73
CA SER A 5 -2.05 9.29 -12.02
C SER A 5 -1.99 7.75 -12.06
N GLY A 6 -0.97 7.15 -11.41
CA GLY A 6 -0.86 5.69 -11.30
C GLY A 6 -1.94 5.06 -10.42
N GLN A 7 -2.32 5.70 -9.31
CA GLN A 7 -3.42 5.23 -8.47
C GLN A 7 -4.77 5.36 -9.21
N ALA A 8 -4.96 6.43 -10.00
CA ALA A 8 -6.16 6.61 -10.81
C ALA A 8 -6.28 5.50 -11.87
N LEU A 9 -5.18 5.12 -12.52
CA LEU A 9 -5.15 3.99 -13.45
C LEU A 9 -5.50 2.66 -12.78
N ALA A 10 -5.01 2.39 -11.56
CA ALA A 10 -5.38 1.18 -10.82
C ALA A 10 -6.88 1.17 -10.44
N LEU A 11 -7.41 2.31 -10.03
CA LEU A 11 -8.82 2.42 -9.61
C LEU A 11 -9.79 2.39 -10.79
N TYR A 12 -9.49 3.09 -11.87
CA TYR A 12 -10.46 3.43 -12.92
C TYR A 12 -10.06 2.94 -14.32
N ASP A 13 -8.85 2.40 -14.50
CA ASP A 13 -8.24 2.17 -15.81
C ASP A 13 -8.11 3.45 -16.66
N ALA A 14 -8.10 4.61 -16.00
CA ALA A 14 -8.03 5.92 -16.64
C ALA A 14 -7.47 6.98 -15.68
N ALA A 15 -7.02 8.10 -16.21
CA ALA A 15 -6.55 9.24 -15.41
C ALA A 15 -7.68 9.90 -14.57
N ALA A 16 -8.93 9.70 -14.97
CA ALA A 16 -10.13 10.17 -14.28
C ALA A 16 -11.30 9.22 -14.57
N PRO A 17 -12.29 9.11 -13.67
CA PRO A 17 -13.47 8.30 -13.92
C PRO A 17 -14.30 8.84 -15.09
N SER A 18 -14.91 7.92 -15.84
CA SER A 18 -15.87 8.17 -16.92
C SER A 18 -17.24 7.57 -16.58
N GLU A 19 -18.22 7.79 -17.45
CA GLU A 19 -19.55 7.16 -17.31
C GLU A 19 -19.51 5.63 -17.26
N ASN A 20 -18.47 4.99 -17.82
CA ASN A 20 -18.33 3.54 -17.87
C ASN A 20 -17.52 2.98 -16.69
N THR A 21 -16.81 3.83 -15.95
CA THR A 21 -15.95 3.41 -14.83
C THR A 21 -16.73 2.67 -13.74
N TYR A 22 -17.97 3.07 -13.50
CA TYR A 22 -18.80 2.51 -12.44
C TYR A 22 -19.81 1.47 -12.95
N LYS A 23 -19.65 0.95 -14.16
CA LYS A 23 -20.58 -0.04 -14.73
C LYS A 23 -20.03 -1.46 -14.62
N ILE A 24 -20.91 -2.42 -14.39
CA ILE A 24 -20.59 -3.85 -14.48
C ILE A 24 -20.86 -4.30 -15.92
N GLY A 25 -19.83 -4.16 -16.76
CA GLY A 25 -19.93 -4.37 -18.20
C GLY A 25 -20.56 -3.18 -18.94
N THR A 26 -20.23 -3.04 -20.22
CA THR A 26 -20.67 -1.94 -21.10
C THR A 26 -21.40 -2.44 -22.34
N SER A 27 -21.33 -3.73 -22.64
CA SER A 27 -22.03 -4.34 -23.77
C SER A 27 -23.44 -4.79 -23.37
N SER A 28 -24.39 -4.67 -24.29
CA SER A 28 -25.76 -5.20 -24.10
C SER A 28 -25.81 -6.73 -24.02
N SER A 29 -24.72 -7.42 -24.40
CA SER A 29 -24.60 -8.88 -24.29
C SER A 29 -23.89 -9.33 -23.00
N ASP A 30 -23.48 -8.39 -22.15
CA ASP A 30 -22.86 -8.70 -20.88
C ASP A 30 -23.92 -9.10 -19.84
N ASN A 31 -23.46 -9.88 -18.88
CA ASN A 31 -24.14 -10.08 -17.61
C ASN A 31 -23.08 -10.16 -16.51
N ARG A 32 -23.49 -10.12 -15.24
CA ARG A 32 -22.53 -10.13 -14.13
C ARG A 32 -21.65 -11.39 -14.14
N ALA A 33 -22.18 -12.58 -14.44
CA ALA A 33 -21.36 -13.80 -14.50
C ALA A 33 -20.28 -13.74 -15.60
N LYS A 34 -20.61 -13.18 -16.76
CA LYS A 34 -19.67 -12.99 -17.88
C LYS A 34 -18.58 -11.96 -17.54
N VAL A 35 -18.92 -10.91 -16.80
CA VAL A 35 -17.99 -9.83 -16.44
C VAL A 35 -17.18 -10.14 -15.19
N CYS A 36 -17.80 -10.74 -14.17
CA CYS A 36 -17.20 -10.97 -12.85
C CYS A 36 -16.53 -12.35 -12.74
N SER A 37 -16.87 -13.33 -13.58
CA SER A 37 -16.20 -14.65 -13.57
C SER A 37 -15.91 -15.23 -14.93
N GLN A 38 -16.09 -14.44 -16.01
CA GLN A 38 -15.86 -14.87 -17.38
C GLN A 38 -16.64 -16.13 -17.76
N GLN A 39 -17.83 -16.29 -17.16
CA GLN A 39 -18.70 -17.43 -17.42
C GLN A 39 -19.23 -17.38 -18.85
N GLY A 40 -19.01 -18.46 -19.61
CA GLY A 40 -19.36 -18.51 -21.04
C GLY A 40 -18.46 -17.63 -21.94
N GLY A 41 -17.36 -17.08 -21.41
CA GLY A 41 -16.41 -16.23 -22.14
C GLY A 41 -16.20 -14.87 -21.48
N ALA A 42 -15.22 -14.10 -21.96
CA ALA A 42 -14.96 -12.76 -21.47
C ALA A 42 -16.09 -11.78 -21.89
N GLY A 43 -16.51 -10.92 -20.97
CA GLY A 43 -17.39 -9.77 -21.25
C GLY A 43 -16.64 -8.61 -21.90
N SER A 44 -17.32 -7.46 -22.06
CA SER A 44 -16.64 -6.22 -22.48
C SER A 44 -15.61 -5.73 -21.46
N LEU A 45 -15.82 -6.10 -20.19
CA LEU A 45 -14.89 -5.94 -19.08
C LEU A 45 -14.69 -7.31 -18.42
N LYS A 46 -13.61 -7.46 -17.66
CA LYS A 46 -13.30 -8.69 -16.93
C LYS A 46 -12.62 -8.41 -15.59
N PRO A 47 -12.58 -9.39 -14.67
CA PRO A 47 -11.98 -9.19 -13.37
C PRO A 47 -10.50 -8.85 -13.52
N GLY A 48 -10.02 -7.90 -12.72
CA GLY A 48 -8.65 -7.42 -12.79
C GLY A 48 -8.44 -6.20 -13.70
N ALA A 49 -9.44 -5.77 -14.48
CA ALA A 49 -9.33 -4.57 -15.30
C ALA A 49 -9.11 -3.30 -14.47
N ASN A 50 -9.93 -3.10 -13.43
CA ASN A 50 -9.79 -2.02 -12.47
C ASN A 50 -10.38 -2.41 -11.11
N LEU A 51 -9.92 -1.78 -10.02
CA LEU A 51 -10.38 -2.09 -8.66
C LEU A 51 -11.85 -1.75 -8.43
N VAL A 52 -12.39 -0.73 -9.12
CA VAL A 52 -13.81 -0.38 -9.01
C VAL A 52 -14.69 -1.54 -9.47
N LEU A 53 -14.39 -2.11 -10.64
CA LEU A 53 -15.11 -3.26 -11.19
C LEU A 53 -15.05 -4.45 -10.24
N ASP A 54 -13.84 -4.79 -9.76
CA ASP A 54 -13.64 -5.93 -8.87
C ASP A 54 -14.42 -5.75 -7.55
N ALA A 55 -14.40 -4.55 -6.96
CA ALA A 55 -15.17 -4.22 -5.78
C ALA A 55 -16.69 -4.30 -6.03
N LEU A 56 -17.17 -3.78 -7.18
CA LEU A 56 -18.58 -3.86 -7.54
C LEU A 56 -19.01 -5.32 -7.75
N CYS A 57 -18.19 -6.15 -8.40
CA CYS A 57 -18.43 -7.58 -8.58
C CYS A 57 -18.64 -8.31 -7.25
N LEU A 58 -17.78 -8.02 -6.26
CA LEU A 58 -17.80 -8.63 -4.93
C LEU A 58 -18.94 -8.14 -4.04
N CYS A 59 -19.22 -6.83 -4.08
CA CYS A 59 -19.97 -6.17 -3.01
C CYS A 59 -21.40 -5.80 -3.39
N THR A 60 -21.72 -5.69 -4.68
CA THR A 60 -23.09 -5.39 -5.13
C THR A 60 -23.85 -6.66 -5.48
N GLU A 61 -25.17 -6.55 -5.55
CA GLU A 61 -26.03 -7.69 -5.88
C GLU A 61 -26.50 -7.63 -7.31
N GLU A 62 -26.85 -8.79 -7.86
CA GLU A 62 -27.73 -8.77 -9.02
C GLU A 62 -29.15 -8.34 -8.62
N PRO A 63 -29.96 -7.90 -9.57
CA PRO A 63 -31.37 -7.54 -9.39
C PRO A 63 -32.26 -8.76 -9.15
N SER A 64 -32.11 -9.37 -7.98
CA SER A 64 -33.01 -10.35 -7.36
C SER A 64 -32.58 -10.51 -5.89
N PRO A 65 -33.49 -10.40 -4.91
CA PRO A 65 -33.10 -10.34 -3.51
C PRO A 65 -32.65 -11.72 -3.00
N ASP A 66 -31.38 -11.83 -2.64
CA ASP A 66 -30.86 -12.94 -1.81
C ASP A 66 -30.87 -12.61 -0.30
N GLY A 67 -31.62 -11.57 0.07
CA GLY A 67 -31.83 -11.14 1.45
C GLY A 67 -30.69 -10.32 2.05
N SER A 68 -29.49 -10.34 1.44
CA SER A 68 -28.33 -9.62 2.00
C SER A 68 -28.30 -8.13 1.66
N LYS A 69 -29.07 -7.67 0.68
CA LYS A 69 -29.24 -6.25 0.30
C LYS A 69 -27.90 -5.51 0.18
N GLY A 70 -26.88 -6.19 -0.34
CA GLY A 70 -25.54 -5.72 -0.72
C GLY A 70 -24.69 -5.30 0.44
N ARG A 71 -25.05 -5.78 1.62
CA ARG A 71 -24.31 -5.52 2.85
C ARG A 71 -23.23 -6.56 3.13
N VAL A 72 -22.87 -7.37 2.13
CA VAL A 72 -21.92 -8.47 2.27
C VAL A 72 -20.50 -7.98 2.55
N CYS A 73 -20.07 -6.90 1.89
CA CYS A 73 -18.76 -6.31 2.18
C CYS A 73 -18.76 -5.45 3.46
N SER A 74 -19.88 -4.80 3.79
CA SER A 74 -20.15 -4.24 5.12
C SER A 74 -21.60 -3.79 5.22
N SER A 75 -22.12 -3.67 6.44
CA SER A 75 -23.48 -3.18 6.71
C SER A 75 -23.75 -1.76 6.18
N TYR A 76 -22.70 -0.99 5.88
CA TYR A 76 -22.77 0.39 5.39
C TYR A 76 -22.24 0.57 3.96
N CYS A 77 -21.91 -0.53 3.26
CA CYS A 77 -21.37 -0.49 1.90
C CYS A 77 -22.44 -0.36 0.80
N ALA A 78 -23.72 -0.35 1.17
CA ALA A 78 -24.82 -0.12 0.24
C ALA A 78 -25.50 1.24 0.53
N PRO A 79 -25.98 1.94 -0.51
CA PRO A 79 -26.87 3.09 -0.31
C PRO A 79 -28.17 2.64 0.35
N SER A 80 -28.91 3.59 0.94
CA SER A 80 -30.23 3.31 1.50
C SER A 80 -31.15 2.72 0.42
N GLY A 81 -31.75 1.55 0.70
CA GLY A 81 -32.63 0.86 -0.23
C GLY A 81 -32.01 -0.41 -0.81
N SER A 82 -32.17 -0.61 -2.12
CA SER A 82 -31.65 -1.78 -2.85
C SER A 82 -30.18 -1.60 -3.25
N SER A 83 -29.40 -2.65 -3.02
CA SER A 83 -28.02 -2.87 -3.47
C SER A 83 -27.86 -3.43 -4.88
N GLU A 84 -28.98 -3.66 -5.54
CA GLU A 84 -29.03 -4.31 -6.84
C GLU A 84 -28.43 -3.38 -7.89
N VAL A 85 -27.49 -3.93 -8.66
CA VAL A 85 -26.85 -3.23 -9.77
C VAL A 85 -27.07 -4.05 -11.03
N GLN A 86 -27.83 -3.47 -11.96
CA GLN A 86 -27.98 -4.03 -13.31
C GLN A 86 -26.65 -3.95 -14.05
N HIS A 87 -26.39 -4.90 -14.95
CA HIS A 87 -25.29 -4.75 -15.90
C HIS A 87 -25.48 -3.48 -16.74
N ASN A 88 -24.38 -2.84 -17.15
CA ASN A 88 -24.40 -1.59 -17.92
C ASN A 88 -25.20 -0.43 -17.29
N SER A 89 -25.52 -0.51 -15.99
CA SER A 89 -26.12 0.59 -15.23
C SER A 89 -25.05 1.31 -14.41
N ASP A 90 -25.27 2.60 -14.18
CA ASP A 90 -24.39 3.40 -13.34
C ASP A 90 -24.46 2.95 -11.88
N ALA A 91 -23.33 2.50 -11.34
CA ALA A 91 -23.18 2.09 -9.96
C ALA A 91 -22.37 3.08 -9.10
N GLN A 92 -22.16 4.33 -9.54
CA GLN A 92 -21.32 5.30 -8.84
C GLN A 92 -21.71 5.48 -7.36
N LYS A 93 -23.01 5.56 -7.06
CA LYS A 93 -23.51 5.68 -5.68
C LYS A 93 -23.13 4.50 -4.77
N TYR A 94 -22.95 3.30 -5.35
CA TYR A 94 -22.50 2.11 -4.61
C TYR A 94 -21.00 2.18 -4.37
N TRP A 95 -20.22 2.55 -5.40
CA TRP A 95 -18.80 2.80 -5.26
C TRP A 95 -18.50 3.85 -4.18
N SER A 96 -19.21 4.98 -4.18
CA SER A 96 -19.01 6.02 -3.16
C SER A 96 -19.22 5.50 -1.73
N LYS A 97 -20.14 4.54 -1.52
CA LYS A 97 -20.36 3.92 -0.21
C LYS A 97 -19.25 2.93 0.14
N LEU A 98 -18.79 2.15 -0.83
CA LEU A 98 -17.64 1.24 -0.65
C LEU A 98 -16.39 2.02 -0.28
N ASP A 99 -16.05 3.05 -1.05
CA ASP A 99 -14.89 3.92 -0.83
C ASP A 99 -14.91 4.55 0.56
N GLU A 100 -16.06 5.10 0.99
CA GLU A 100 -16.26 5.67 2.32
C GLU A 100 -15.95 4.67 3.45
N GLN A 101 -16.30 3.39 3.26
CA GLN A 101 -16.04 2.34 4.27
C GLN A 101 -14.62 1.79 4.18
N CYS A 102 -14.04 1.69 2.98
CA CYS A 102 -12.66 1.25 2.78
C CYS A 102 -11.67 2.14 3.55
N VAL A 103 -11.87 3.46 3.53
CA VAL A 103 -11.03 4.42 4.29
C VAL A 103 -11.11 4.19 5.80
N LYS A 104 -12.24 3.71 6.32
CA LYS A 104 -12.42 3.42 7.76
C LYS A 104 -11.77 2.10 8.19
N LEU A 105 -11.63 1.15 7.27
CA LEU A 105 -11.10 -0.18 7.58
C LEU A 105 -9.57 -0.21 7.65
N ILE A 106 -8.89 0.67 6.93
CA ILE A 106 -7.42 0.65 6.84
C ILE A 106 -6.86 2.08 6.99
N PRO A 107 -6.86 2.64 8.21
CA PRO A 107 -6.39 4.01 8.44
C PRO A 107 -4.88 4.18 8.24
N THR A 108 -4.10 3.09 8.18
CA THR A 108 -2.62 3.12 8.21
C THR A 108 -1.97 2.10 7.25
N ALA A 109 -2.52 1.88 6.05
CA ALA A 109 -1.76 1.15 5.03
C ALA A 109 -0.62 2.03 4.53
N ASN A 110 0.61 1.53 4.64
CA ASN A 110 1.75 2.16 3.98
C ASN A 110 1.61 1.94 2.47
N PHE A 111 1.55 3.03 1.71
CA PHE A 111 1.53 3.00 0.26
C PHE A 111 2.97 2.87 -0.27
N ASP A 112 3.60 1.74 0.03
CA ASP A 112 4.97 1.38 -0.35
C ASP A 112 5.04 -0.06 -0.89
N THR A 113 6.20 -0.46 -1.40
CA THR A 113 6.38 -1.81 -1.97
C THR A 113 6.02 -2.92 -0.98
N ASN A 114 6.37 -2.79 0.30
CA ASN A 114 6.12 -3.82 1.30
C ASN A 114 4.63 -3.97 1.61
N GLY A 115 3.93 -2.85 1.76
CA GLY A 115 2.49 -2.82 1.96
C GLY A 115 1.73 -3.42 0.77
N LEU A 116 2.20 -3.14 -0.45
CA LEU A 116 1.62 -3.73 -1.65
C LEU A 116 1.83 -5.25 -1.70
N GLU A 117 3.04 -5.76 -1.51
CA GLU A 117 3.28 -7.22 -1.56
C GLU A 117 2.49 -7.96 -0.48
N ALA A 118 2.39 -7.41 0.73
CA ALA A 118 1.56 -7.99 1.79
C ALA A 118 0.08 -8.06 1.39
N ALA A 119 -0.45 -7.02 0.73
CA ALA A 119 -1.82 -7.03 0.22
C ALA A 119 -2.02 -8.06 -0.90
N VAL A 120 -1.03 -8.20 -1.79
CA VAL A 120 -1.07 -9.18 -2.89
C VAL A 120 -1.02 -10.62 -2.36
N ASP A 121 -0.20 -10.89 -1.34
CA ASP A 121 -0.15 -12.21 -0.70
C ASP A 121 -1.45 -12.53 0.03
N MET A 122 -2.03 -11.55 0.72
CA MET A 122 -3.36 -11.69 1.31
C MET A 122 -4.43 -11.96 0.24
N LEU A 123 -4.37 -11.29 -0.91
CA LEU A 123 -5.26 -11.56 -2.03
C LEU A 123 -5.12 -13.01 -2.49
N ARG A 124 -3.89 -13.49 -2.74
CA ARG A 124 -3.59 -14.88 -3.14
C ARG A 124 -4.16 -15.89 -2.15
N LEU A 125 -3.96 -15.66 -0.85
CA LEU A 125 -4.46 -16.53 0.23
C LEU A 125 -5.99 -16.55 0.32
N LYS A 126 -6.67 -15.49 -0.13
CA LYS A 126 -8.14 -15.40 -0.16
C LYS A 126 -8.76 -16.02 -1.40
N LEU A 127 -7.95 -16.33 -2.43
CA LEU A 127 -8.45 -17.02 -3.61
C LEU A 127 -8.78 -18.47 -3.25
N LYS A 128 -10.02 -18.85 -3.54
CA LYS A 128 -10.49 -20.22 -3.46
C LYS A 128 -10.23 -20.91 -4.78
N HIS A 129 -9.59 -22.07 -4.69
CA HIS A 129 -9.40 -22.95 -5.82
C HIS A 129 -10.55 -23.93 -5.93
N LYS A 130 -10.85 -24.35 -7.16
CA LYS A 130 -11.80 -25.43 -7.40
C LYS A 130 -11.45 -26.67 -6.60
N ASP A 131 -12.46 -27.30 -6.00
CA ASP A 131 -12.33 -28.60 -5.36
C ASP A 131 -13.12 -29.66 -6.15
N LYS A 132 -13.31 -30.85 -5.57
CA LYS A 132 -14.04 -31.94 -6.26
C LYS A 132 -15.51 -31.60 -6.54
N THR A 133 -16.08 -30.63 -5.83
CA THR A 133 -17.49 -30.23 -5.92
C THR A 133 -17.68 -28.93 -6.72
N GLN A 134 -16.77 -27.96 -6.61
CA GLN A 134 -16.71 -26.75 -7.43
C GLN A 134 -15.84 -26.97 -8.65
N THR A 135 -16.42 -27.23 -9.83
CA THR A 135 -15.63 -27.68 -10.98
C THR A 135 -15.40 -26.61 -12.05
N THR A 136 -16.10 -25.47 -11.99
CA THR A 136 -16.18 -24.51 -13.11
C THR A 136 -15.29 -23.28 -12.98
N HIS A 137 -14.99 -22.83 -11.76
CA HIS A 137 -14.18 -21.64 -11.53
C HIS A 137 -13.01 -21.93 -10.60
N ASP A 138 -11.85 -21.40 -10.97
CA ASP A 138 -10.64 -21.39 -10.15
C ASP A 138 -10.31 -19.93 -9.75
N ASN A 139 -9.42 -19.74 -8.77
CA ASN A 139 -8.95 -18.42 -8.36
C ASN A 139 -10.10 -17.46 -7.99
N VAL A 140 -11.08 -17.96 -7.24
CA VAL A 140 -12.30 -17.22 -6.88
C VAL A 140 -12.08 -16.40 -5.62
N LEU A 141 -12.31 -15.10 -5.70
CA LEU A 141 -12.41 -14.24 -4.53
C LEU A 141 -13.89 -14.09 -4.14
N GLY A 142 -14.23 -14.30 -2.87
CA GLY A 142 -15.60 -14.20 -2.36
C GLY A 142 -16.26 -15.57 -2.09
N SER A 143 -17.57 -15.66 -2.28
CA SER A 143 -18.35 -16.88 -2.07
C SER A 143 -19.08 -17.31 -3.34
N ILE A 144 -19.00 -18.60 -3.65
CA ILE A 144 -19.75 -19.24 -4.71
C ILE A 144 -20.32 -20.54 -4.15
N ASP A 145 -21.59 -20.80 -4.42
CA ASP A 145 -22.32 -21.94 -3.87
C ASP A 145 -22.37 -23.11 -4.87
N GLY A 146 -22.53 -24.32 -4.32
CA GLY A 146 -22.62 -25.55 -5.10
C GLY A 146 -21.45 -25.73 -6.06
N ALA A 147 -21.73 -26.14 -7.29
CA ALA A 147 -20.71 -26.37 -8.32
C ALA A 147 -20.24 -25.09 -9.05
N GLY A 148 -20.84 -23.93 -8.75
CA GLY A 148 -20.49 -22.65 -9.36
C GLY A 148 -20.83 -22.50 -10.85
N THR A 149 -21.66 -23.38 -11.43
CA THR A 149 -21.89 -23.45 -12.89
C THR A 149 -22.50 -22.20 -13.52
N ASN A 150 -23.08 -21.31 -12.71
CA ASN A 150 -23.64 -20.06 -13.19
C ASN A 150 -22.71 -18.86 -12.94
N GLY A 151 -21.58 -19.08 -12.27
CA GLY A 151 -20.56 -18.07 -12.01
C GLY A 151 -20.96 -17.00 -11.01
N CYS A 152 -20.22 -15.89 -11.04
CA CYS A 152 -20.36 -14.80 -10.09
C CYS A 152 -21.44 -13.81 -10.54
N THR A 153 -22.69 -14.12 -10.20
CA THR A 153 -23.83 -13.26 -10.55
C THR A 153 -24.05 -12.13 -9.56
N GLY A 154 -23.53 -12.20 -8.33
CA GLY A 154 -23.87 -11.25 -7.26
C GLY A 154 -24.97 -11.76 -6.33
N ASN A 155 -25.31 -13.04 -6.45
CA ASN A 155 -26.29 -13.76 -5.66
C ASN A 155 -25.62 -14.94 -4.94
N THR A 156 -26.09 -15.29 -3.74
CA THR A 156 -25.64 -16.50 -3.02
C THR A 156 -26.56 -17.70 -3.19
N ALA A 157 -27.61 -17.63 -4.01
CA ALA A 157 -28.55 -18.73 -4.19
C ALA A 157 -28.08 -19.74 -5.26
N GLY A 158 -28.32 -21.03 -5.00
CA GLY A 158 -28.16 -22.10 -5.99
C GLY A 158 -26.70 -22.36 -6.36
N THR A 159 -26.36 -22.21 -7.66
CA THR A 159 -25.00 -22.44 -8.20
C THR A 159 -24.31 -21.13 -8.62
N THR A 160 -24.73 -20.02 -8.02
CA THR A 160 -24.19 -18.67 -8.26
C THR A 160 -23.30 -18.21 -7.10
N GLY A 161 -22.65 -17.06 -7.26
CA GLY A 161 -21.84 -16.48 -6.19
C GLY A 161 -21.80 -14.95 -6.17
N LYS A 162 -21.55 -14.42 -4.97
CA LYS A 162 -21.02 -13.07 -4.75
C LYS A 162 -19.51 -13.17 -4.73
N CYS A 163 -18.94 -13.07 -5.92
CA CYS A 163 -17.54 -13.35 -6.12
C CYS A 163 -16.99 -12.63 -7.35
N LEU A 164 -15.69 -12.82 -7.59
CA LEU A 164 -15.08 -12.71 -8.90
C LEU A 164 -14.09 -13.84 -9.11
N SER A 165 -13.71 -14.12 -10.36
CA SER A 165 -12.70 -15.14 -10.69
C SER A 165 -11.60 -14.55 -11.58
N TYR A 166 -10.38 -14.56 -11.06
CA TYR A 166 -9.19 -14.24 -11.86
C TYR A 166 -8.78 -15.48 -12.64
N LYS A 167 -9.17 -15.60 -13.90
CA LYS A 167 -8.99 -16.82 -14.69
C LYS A 167 -7.55 -17.36 -14.72
N ALA A 168 -6.54 -16.47 -14.70
CA ALA A 168 -5.13 -16.84 -14.64
C ALA A 168 -4.49 -16.70 -13.24
N GLY A 169 -5.31 -16.46 -12.21
CA GLY A 169 -4.85 -16.16 -10.85
C GLY A 169 -4.27 -14.75 -10.73
N VAL A 170 -3.46 -14.53 -9.69
CA VAL A 170 -2.79 -13.23 -9.46
C VAL A 170 -1.55 -13.13 -10.36
N THR A 171 -1.75 -12.70 -11.60
CA THR A 171 -0.70 -12.46 -12.61
C THR A 171 -0.83 -11.08 -13.23
N GLU A 172 0.29 -10.51 -13.67
CA GLU A 172 0.38 -9.20 -14.32
C GLU A 172 0.73 -9.30 -15.81
N THR A 173 0.76 -10.53 -16.34
CA THR A 173 1.11 -10.80 -17.73
C THR A 173 0.11 -11.73 -18.40
N GLY A 174 -0.01 -11.61 -19.72
CA GLY A 174 -0.94 -12.38 -20.53
C GLY A 174 -2.32 -11.73 -20.62
N VAL A 175 -3.21 -12.37 -21.37
CA VAL A 175 -4.52 -11.79 -21.68
C VAL A 175 -5.35 -11.62 -20.41
N ASP A 176 -5.34 -12.57 -19.47
CA ASP A 176 -6.17 -12.59 -18.26
C ASP A 176 -5.42 -12.08 -17.02
N CYS A 177 -4.52 -11.12 -17.20
CA CYS A 177 -3.82 -10.46 -16.10
C CYS A 177 -4.70 -9.48 -15.32
N ILE A 178 -4.24 -9.16 -14.12
CA ILE A 178 -4.79 -8.14 -13.24
C ILE A 178 -4.11 -6.80 -13.58
N GLU A 179 -4.68 -6.07 -14.54
CA GLU A 179 -4.13 -4.78 -15.01
C GLU A 179 -4.06 -3.74 -13.88
N TRP A 180 -5.04 -3.72 -12.98
CA TRP A 180 -4.99 -2.79 -11.84
C TRP A 180 -3.80 -3.07 -10.92
N LEU A 181 -3.36 -4.32 -10.79
CA LEU A 181 -2.22 -4.67 -9.94
C LEU A 181 -0.93 -4.16 -10.57
N LYS A 182 -0.77 -4.33 -11.88
CA LYS A 182 0.35 -3.77 -12.64
C LYS A 182 0.41 -2.24 -12.51
N ASN A 183 -0.74 -1.57 -12.67
CA ASN A 183 -0.84 -0.12 -12.49
C ASN A 183 -0.52 0.32 -11.04
N LEU A 184 -1.01 -0.43 -10.06
CA LEU A 184 -0.77 -0.16 -8.64
C LEU A 184 0.71 -0.33 -8.27
N ARG A 185 1.39 -1.36 -8.79
CA ARG A 185 2.83 -1.54 -8.63
C ARG A 185 3.63 -0.39 -9.23
N ALA A 186 3.27 0.06 -10.43
CA ALA A 186 3.90 1.22 -11.04
C ALA A 186 3.70 2.49 -10.19
N ALA A 187 2.50 2.66 -9.61
CA ALA A 187 2.18 3.79 -8.74
C ALA A 187 2.99 3.76 -7.43
N VAL A 188 3.10 2.59 -6.80
CA VAL A 188 3.90 2.37 -5.59
C VAL A 188 5.39 2.57 -5.86
N ALA A 189 5.93 2.01 -6.95
CA ALA A 189 7.33 2.23 -7.32
C ALA A 189 7.64 3.71 -7.59
N ALA A 190 6.68 4.47 -8.12
CA ALA A 190 6.81 5.91 -8.27
C ALA A 190 6.78 6.65 -6.91
N GLU A 191 5.96 6.20 -5.96
CA GLU A 191 5.93 6.76 -4.60
C GLU A 191 7.23 6.46 -3.84
N ASP A 192 7.74 5.23 -3.89
CA ASP A 192 9.01 4.87 -3.24
C ASP A 192 10.15 5.75 -3.75
N LYS A 193 10.22 5.99 -5.07
CA LYS A 193 11.19 6.93 -5.66
C LYS A 193 11.01 8.36 -5.15
N ARG A 194 9.76 8.83 -5.00
CA ARG A 194 9.48 10.16 -4.42
C ARG A 194 9.94 10.25 -2.97
N ASN A 195 9.71 9.23 -2.17
CA ASN A 195 10.11 9.19 -0.77
C ASN A 195 11.63 9.24 -0.60
N VAL A 196 12.37 8.47 -1.42
CA VAL A 196 13.84 8.53 -1.47
C VAL A 196 14.35 9.91 -1.90
N ALA A 197 13.73 10.49 -2.93
CA ALA A 197 14.09 11.82 -3.40
C ALA A 197 13.82 12.90 -2.33
N ALA A 198 12.67 12.85 -1.65
CA ALA A 198 12.32 13.79 -0.58
C ALA A 198 13.29 13.68 0.60
N ALA A 199 13.65 12.46 1.03
CA ALA A 199 14.67 12.26 2.05
C ALA A 199 16.04 12.82 1.63
N THR A 200 16.38 12.68 0.34
CA THR A 200 17.62 13.24 -0.22
C THR A 200 17.60 14.77 -0.24
N THR A 201 16.48 15.39 -0.62
CA THR A 201 16.29 16.85 -0.59
C THR A 201 16.40 17.40 0.83
N ASN A 202 15.73 16.77 1.81
CA ASN A 202 15.82 17.19 3.22
C ASN A 202 17.27 17.10 3.73
N LYS A 203 18.01 16.05 3.34
CA LYS A 203 19.43 15.92 3.65
C LYS A 203 20.26 17.04 3.00
N LEU A 204 19.98 17.39 1.75
CA LEU A 204 20.66 18.47 1.04
C LEU A 204 20.35 19.84 1.66
N GLU A 205 19.11 20.11 2.06
CA GLU A 205 18.73 21.33 2.78
C GLU A 205 19.41 21.43 4.14
N ALA A 206 19.50 20.33 4.89
CA ALA A 206 20.25 20.28 6.15
C ALA A 206 21.74 20.55 5.92
N GLN A 207 22.32 20.00 4.85
CA GLN A 207 23.71 20.30 4.45
C GLN A 207 23.89 21.76 4.03
N LEU A 208 22.96 22.34 3.27
CA LEU A 208 22.99 23.75 2.88
C LEU A 208 22.90 24.67 4.10
N THR A 209 22.03 24.32 5.05
CA THR A 209 21.86 25.03 6.32
C THR A 209 23.15 24.98 7.14
N LEU A 210 23.78 23.80 7.23
CA LEU A 210 25.05 23.63 7.92
C LEU A 210 26.19 24.43 7.27
N ILE A 211 26.25 24.45 5.94
CA ILE A 211 27.22 25.24 5.17
C ILE A 211 26.99 26.74 5.46
N ASN A 212 25.75 27.21 5.44
CA ASN A 212 25.42 28.61 5.75
C ASN A 212 25.85 28.99 7.19
N LEU A 213 25.53 28.15 8.17
CA LEU A 213 25.95 28.37 9.56
C LEU A 213 27.48 28.40 9.71
N THR A 214 28.19 27.54 8.98
CA THR A 214 29.65 27.49 8.99
C THR A 214 30.25 28.75 8.35
N PHE A 215 29.65 29.25 7.27
CA PHE A 215 30.06 30.51 6.64
C PHE A 215 29.86 31.71 7.58
N VAL A 216 28.72 31.80 8.26
CA VAL A 216 28.45 32.83 9.27
C VAL A 216 29.44 32.75 10.44
N SER A 217 29.78 31.54 10.89
CA SER A 217 30.77 31.31 11.94
C SER A 217 32.18 31.73 11.51
N LEU A 218 32.61 31.37 10.31
CA LEU A 218 33.92 31.78 9.74
C LEU A 218 34.02 33.30 9.61
N LEU A 219 32.96 33.97 9.12
CA LEU A 219 32.92 35.42 9.02
C LEU A 219 33.04 36.11 10.38
N HIS A 220 32.33 35.62 11.41
CA HIS A 220 32.47 36.13 12.78
C HIS A 220 33.85 35.82 13.37
N SER A 221 34.42 34.66 13.05
CA SER A 221 35.77 34.26 13.49
C SER A 221 36.85 35.17 12.89
N THR A 222 36.69 35.60 11.63
CA THR A 222 37.59 36.59 11.01
C THR A 222 37.39 38.01 11.53
N THR A 223 36.20 38.33 12.04
CA THR A 223 35.90 39.66 12.64
C THR A 223 36.45 39.78 14.07
N GLN A 224 36.83 38.67 14.71
CA GLN A 224 37.48 38.68 16.03
C GLN A 224 39.02 38.82 15.99
N ASN A 225 39.62 39.09 14.83
CA ASN A 225 41.04 39.49 14.74
C ASN A 225 41.24 41.01 14.72
N ILE A 226 40.67 41.71 15.71
CA ILE A 226 41.13 43.06 16.08
C ILE A 226 41.24 43.12 17.62
N GLY A 227 42.46 42.94 18.13
CA GLY A 227 42.96 43.62 19.35
C GLY A 227 42.69 43.01 20.73
N LEU A 228 43.53 42.04 21.11
CA LEU A 228 44.16 41.81 22.43
C LEU A 228 43.29 41.51 23.69
N GLN A 229 43.42 40.29 24.22
CA GLN A 229 44.33 40.01 25.35
C GLN A 229 44.84 38.57 25.24
N ALA A 230 46.14 38.39 25.42
CA ALA A 230 46.76 37.07 25.53
C ALA A 230 46.19 36.37 26.78
N ALA A 231 45.38 35.34 26.58
CA ALA A 231 45.07 34.39 27.63
C ALA A 231 46.34 33.56 27.88
N THR A 232 46.90 33.74 29.07
CA THR A 232 48.04 33.02 29.63
C THR A 232 47.90 31.50 29.44
N GLU A 233 49.04 30.86 29.17
CA GLU A 233 49.22 29.40 29.17
C GLU A 233 48.67 28.79 30.46
N GLY A 234 47.43 28.32 30.41
CA GLY A 234 46.77 27.65 31.54
C GLY A 234 45.61 26.77 31.12
N GLU A 235 44.89 27.13 30.05
CA GLU A 235 43.62 26.48 29.70
C GLU A 235 43.63 25.64 28.41
N LYS A 236 44.81 25.45 27.79
CA LYS A 236 44.98 24.47 26.70
C LYS A 236 45.28 23.05 27.17
N ILE A 237 45.51 22.82 28.47
CA ILE A 237 45.92 21.49 29.00
C ILE A 237 44.70 20.59 29.30
N THR A 238 43.50 21.13 29.51
CA THR A 238 42.39 20.32 30.04
C THR A 238 41.59 19.57 28.95
N ALA A 239 41.45 20.12 27.75
CA ALA A 239 40.68 19.46 26.68
C ALA A 239 41.47 18.34 25.97
N SER A 240 42.76 18.54 25.72
CA SER A 240 43.61 17.50 25.09
C SER A 240 43.97 16.35 26.03
N ARG A 241 43.84 16.52 27.35
CA ARG A 241 44.11 15.45 28.33
C ARG A 241 42.91 14.51 28.53
N LYS A 242 41.67 14.98 28.34
CA LYS A 242 40.47 14.13 28.40
C LYS A 242 40.38 13.14 27.22
N VAL A 243 40.62 13.62 26.00
CA VAL A 243 40.55 12.77 24.79
C VAL A 243 41.64 11.68 24.80
N LYS A 244 42.83 11.97 25.33
CA LYS A 244 43.89 10.95 25.49
C LYS A 244 43.62 9.95 26.62
N GLN A 245 42.93 10.35 27.69
CA GLN A 245 42.62 9.44 28.80
C GLN A 245 41.48 8.46 28.49
N GLU A 246 40.48 8.85 27.68
CA GLU A 246 39.44 7.92 27.21
C GLU A 246 40.00 6.90 26.20
N GLU A 247 40.85 7.33 25.26
CA GLU A 247 41.41 6.43 24.24
C GLU A 247 42.44 5.43 24.82
N GLU A 248 43.14 5.79 25.90
CA GLU A 248 44.05 4.89 26.62
C GLU A 248 43.29 3.90 27.52
N ALA A 249 42.19 4.31 28.15
CA ALA A 249 41.35 3.41 28.95
C ALA A 249 40.65 2.33 28.10
N GLU A 250 40.23 2.69 26.88
CA GLU A 250 39.58 1.77 25.94
C GLU A 250 40.57 0.76 25.33
N LYS A 251 41.85 1.14 25.16
CA LYS A 251 42.91 0.21 24.73
C LYS A 251 43.32 -0.77 25.82
N GLU A 252 43.26 -0.39 27.10
CA GLU A 252 43.59 -1.28 28.21
C GLU A 252 42.50 -2.35 28.46
N CYS A 253 41.20 -2.03 28.34
CA CYS A 253 40.14 -3.05 28.52
C CYS A 253 40.11 -4.07 27.37
N ASN A 254 40.55 -3.70 26.16
CA ASN A 254 40.65 -4.61 25.01
C ASN A 254 41.82 -5.62 25.09
N MET A 255 42.68 -5.54 26.10
CA MET A 255 43.81 -6.47 26.33
C MET A 255 43.58 -7.46 27.48
N ILE A 256 42.38 -7.49 28.07
CA ILE A 256 42.05 -8.36 29.21
C ILE A 256 41.14 -9.50 28.74
N ASP A 257 41.67 -10.72 28.73
CA ASP A 257 41.03 -11.93 28.16
C ASP A 257 39.83 -12.49 28.98
N LYS A 258 39.39 -11.82 30.06
CA LYS A 258 38.26 -12.25 30.91
C LYS A 258 37.45 -11.06 31.45
N ASP A 259 36.15 -11.06 31.15
CA ASP A 259 35.17 -10.00 31.44
C ASP A 259 35.01 -9.59 32.92
N THR A 260 35.44 -10.39 33.88
CA THR A 260 35.18 -10.11 35.31
C THR A 260 36.10 -9.05 35.92
N ASP A 261 37.15 -8.61 35.22
CA ASP A 261 38.13 -7.66 35.78
C ASP A 261 37.95 -6.20 35.28
N CYS A 262 37.18 -5.92 34.22
CA CYS A 262 36.90 -4.52 33.82
C CYS A 262 35.97 -3.78 34.80
N ALA A 263 35.19 -4.49 35.64
CA ALA A 263 34.29 -3.87 36.61
C ALA A 263 34.96 -3.45 37.95
N ALA A 264 36.20 -3.88 38.21
CA ALA A 264 36.89 -3.63 39.48
C ALA A 264 37.89 -2.46 39.44
N ASN A 265 38.03 -1.76 38.30
CA ASN A 265 38.99 -0.66 38.17
C ASN A 265 38.38 0.66 38.69
N PRO A 266 38.92 1.26 39.78
CA PRO A 266 38.36 2.46 40.40
C PRO A 266 38.48 3.73 39.54
N LYS A 267 39.14 3.67 38.36
CA LYS A 267 39.24 4.80 37.43
C LYS A 267 38.02 4.99 36.52
N MET A 268 37.07 4.05 36.47
CA MET A 268 35.89 4.14 35.59
C MET A 268 34.57 4.47 36.30
N GLN A 269 34.58 4.88 37.58
CA GLN A 269 33.38 5.27 38.33
C GLN A 269 33.14 6.79 38.43
N MET A 270 33.72 7.59 37.53
CA MET A 270 33.35 9.01 37.41
C MET A 270 33.15 9.39 35.96
N GLY A 271 31.90 9.31 35.51
CA GLY A 271 31.44 9.70 34.18
C GLY A 271 30.05 9.16 33.91
#